data_AF-A0A3D4I3E7-F1
#
_entry.id   AF-A0A3D4I3E7-F1
#
_cell.length_a   1.000
_cell.length_b   1.000
_cell.length_c   1.000
_cell.angle_alpha   90.00
_cell.angle_beta   90.00
_cell.angle_gamma   90.00
#
_symmetry.space_group_name_H-M   'P 1'
#
loop_
_entity.id
_entity.type
_entity.pdbx_description
1 polymer ?
#
loop_
_entity_poly.entity_id
_entity_poly.type
_entity_poly.pdbx_seq_one_letter_code
_entity_poly.pdbx_strand_id
1 'polypeptide(L)'
;MNTNDILDGKFRSRQTYFTSISSEVLENEKLSLNAKGLYALIESCINFSDDVTKADLMKKCGKSAAHFNKAWDELKKAGYLKEYPADDGNDCEYDLLDSLKEDA
;
A
#
# COMPACT_ATOMS: atom_id res chain seq x y z
N MET A 1 6.80 49.33 -12.48
CA MET A 1 5.94 48.25 -11.96
C MET A 1 6.81 47.40 -11.06
N ASN A 2 6.58 47.41 -9.76
CA ASN A 2 7.40 46.68 -8.78
C ASN A 2 6.87 45.26 -8.73
N THR A 3 7.63 44.31 -9.26
CA THR A 3 7.29 42.89 -9.24
C THR A 3 7.35 42.42 -7.80
N ASN A 4 6.17 42.18 -7.23
CA ASN A 4 5.96 41.49 -5.95
C ASN A 4 6.99 40.38 -5.78
N ASP A 5 7.80 40.48 -4.72
CA ASP A 5 8.63 39.40 -4.21
C ASP A 5 7.69 38.21 -3.91
N ILE A 6 7.61 37.26 -4.85
CA ILE A 6 6.94 36.00 -4.60
C ILE A 6 7.83 35.28 -3.58
N LEU A 7 7.40 35.29 -2.33
CA LEU A 7 8.02 34.50 -1.27
C LEU A 7 7.94 33.03 -1.67
N ASP A 8 9.09 32.47 -2.06
CA ASP A 8 9.26 31.04 -2.25
C ASP A 8 9.13 30.31 -0.92
N GLY A 9 8.60 29.09 -0.94
CA GLY A 9 8.29 28.34 0.26
C GLY A 9 7.95 26.89 -0.03
N LYS A 10 8.40 25.99 0.86
CA LYS A 10 8.02 24.58 0.82
C LYS A 10 6.77 24.36 1.67
N PHE A 11 5.86 23.52 1.18
CA PHE A 11 4.73 23.08 1.99
C PHE A 11 5.24 22.32 3.22
N ARG A 12 4.64 22.59 4.38
CA ARG A 12 4.86 21.73 5.55
C ARG A 12 4.22 20.38 5.30
N SER A 13 4.94 19.31 5.63
CA SER A 13 4.39 17.96 5.56
C SER A 13 3.11 17.89 6.40
N ARG A 14 2.03 17.40 5.80
CA ARG A 14 0.77 17.14 6.50
C ARG A 14 0.99 15.91 7.37
N GLN A 15 0.96 16.07 8.71
CA GLN A 15 0.95 14.92 9.61
C GLN A 15 -0.44 14.29 9.58
N THR A 16 -0.61 13.29 8.71
CA THR A 16 -1.82 12.45 8.68
C THR A 16 -1.64 11.33 9.69
N TYR A 17 -2.46 11.31 10.74
CA TYR A 17 -2.39 10.26 11.80
C TYR A 17 -3.30 9.07 11.53
N PHE A 18 -3.87 9.00 10.34
CA PHE A 18 -4.78 7.95 9.92
C PHE A 18 -4.51 7.61 8.46
N THR A 19 -4.85 6.37 8.10
CA THR A 19 -4.83 5.89 6.73
C THR A 19 -6.26 5.60 6.31
N SER A 20 -6.67 6.19 5.19
CA SER A 20 -7.92 5.84 4.52
C SER A 20 -7.72 4.53 3.75
N ILE A 21 -8.77 3.73 3.63
CA ILE A 21 -8.77 2.50 2.85
C ILE A 21 -9.96 2.51 1.88
N SER A 22 -9.81 1.85 0.74
CA SER A 22 -10.90 1.67 -0.22
C SER A 22 -12.12 1.00 0.42
N SER A 23 -13.30 1.59 0.22
CA SER A 23 -14.57 0.98 0.61
C SER A 23 -14.78 -0.38 -0.07
N GLU A 24 -14.33 -0.53 -1.32
CA GLU A 24 -14.45 -1.79 -2.05
C GLU A 24 -13.66 -2.91 -1.36
N VAL A 25 -12.44 -2.61 -0.92
CA VAL A 25 -11.60 -3.56 -0.15
C VAL A 25 -12.21 -3.84 1.23
N LEU A 26 -12.69 -2.80 1.91
CA LEU A 26 -13.29 -2.92 3.24
C LEU A 26 -14.57 -3.76 3.23
N GLU A 27 -15.42 -3.60 2.22
CA GLU A 27 -16.69 -4.30 2.07
C GLU A 27 -16.54 -5.69 1.42
N ASN A 28 -15.38 -6.01 0.83
CA ASN A 28 -15.16 -7.31 0.20
C ASN A 28 -15.26 -8.46 1.22
N GLU A 29 -16.31 -9.28 1.10
CA GLU A 29 -16.59 -10.41 1.99
C GLU A 29 -15.62 -11.58 1.82
N LYS A 30 -14.90 -11.65 0.70
CA LYS A 30 -13.91 -12.70 0.42
C LYS A 30 -12.58 -12.48 1.14
N LEU A 31 -12.33 -11.25 1.60
CA LEU A 31 -11.13 -10.90 2.35
C LEU A 31 -11.34 -11.11 3.85
N SER A 32 -10.40 -11.78 4.50
CA SER A 32 -10.37 -11.82 5.96
C SER A 32 -10.07 -10.44 6.55
N LEU A 33 -10.41 -10.23 7.82
CA LEU A 33 -10.02 -9.03 8.55
C LEU A 33 -8.50 -8.85 8.61
N ASN A 34 -7.73 -9.96 8.59
CA ASN A 34 -6.27 -9.90 8.52
C ASN A 34 -5.80 -9.35 7.17
N ALA A 35 -6.42 -9.76 6.06
CA ALA A 35 -6.11 -9.23 4.74
C ALA A 35 -6.48 -7.74 4.63
N LYS A 36 -7.65 -7.34 5.16
CA LYS A 36 -8.06 -5.92 5.23
C LYS A 36 -7.12 -5.07 6.10
N GLY A 37 -6.68 -5.61 7.23
CA GLY A 37 -5.71 -4.95 8.10
C GLY A 37 -4.32 -4.85 7.45
N LEU A 38 -3.89 -5.88 6.72
CA LEU A 38 -2.65 -5.86 5.95
C LEU A 38 -2.72 -4.83 4.82
N TYR A 39 -3.83 -4.76 4.08
CA TYR A 39 -4.06 -3.72 3.07
C TYR A 39 -3.87 -2.32 3.66
N ALA A 40 -4.53 -2.03 4.79
CA ALA A 40 -4.42 -0.73 5.47
C ALA A 40 -2.98 -0.42 5.88
N LEU A 41 -2.21 -1.43 6.31
CA LEU A 41 -0.81 -1.26 6.67
C LEU A 41 0.06 -0.95 5.45
N ILE A 42 -0.14 -1.63 4.33
CA ILE A 42 0.60 -1.40 3.07
C ILE A 42 0.30 0.02 2.58
N GLU A 43 -0.97 0.38 2.45
CA GLU A 43 -1.46 1.71 2.06
C GLU A 43 -0.84 2.81 2.92
N SER A 44 -0.77 2.59 4.23
CA SER A 44 -0.11 3.52 5.14
C SER A 44 1.39 3.66 4.82
N CYS A 45 2.10 2.55 4.63
CA CYS A 45 3.55 2.57 4.43
C CYS A 45 3.94 3.24 3.11
N ILE A 46 3.27 2.91 2.01
CA ILE A 46 3.59 3.44 0.67
C ILE A 46 3.27 4.94 0.55
N ASN A 47 2.25 5.42 1.26
CA ASN A 47 1.93 6.86 1.31
C ASN A 47 3.00 7.70 2.01
N PHE A 48 3.89 7.10 2.79
CA PHE A 48 4.98 7.80 3.50
C PHE A 48 6.38 7.46 2.98
N SER A 49 6.53 6.44 2.14
CA SER A 49 7.83 5.94 1.68
C SER A 49 7.68 5.22 0.35
N ASP A 50 8.55 5.54 -0.60
CA ASP A 50 8.59 4.88 -1.91
C ASP A 50 9.33 3.52 -1.84
N ASP A 51 10.21 3.33 -0.85
CA ASP A 51 11.06 2.13 -0.70
C ASP A 51 10.50 1.07 0.28
N VAL A 52 9.22 0.70 0.17
CA VAL A 52 8.61 -0.28 1.09
C VAL A 52 8.77 -1.71 0.57
N THR A 53 9.50 -2.55 1.31
CA THR A 53 9.65 -3.98 0.96
C THR A 53 8.65 -4.87 1.68
N LYS A 54 8.39 -6.07 1.12
CA LYS A 54 7.62 -7.14 1.80
C LYS A 54 8.22 -7.51 3.17
N ALA A 55 9.54 -7.47 3.30
CA ALA A 55 10.23 -7.76 4.56
C ALA A 55 9.96 -6.70 5.62
N ASP A 56 9.92 -5.42 5.24
CA ASP A 56 9.58 -4.31 6.15
C ASP A 56 8.14 -4.43 6.66
N LEU A 57 7.22 -4.77 5.76
CA LEU A 57 5.81 -5.02 6.10
C LEU A 57 5.67 -6.20 7.05
N MET A 58 6.35 -7.32 6.78
CA MET A 58 6.33 -8.49 7.65
C MET A 58 6.88 -8.16 9.05
N LYS A 59 7.95 -7.36 9.14
CA LYS A 59 8.52 -6.89 10.40
C LYS A 59 7.53 -6.05 11.21
N LYS A 60 6.71 -5.22 10.54
CA LYS A 60 5.64 -4.43 11.18
C LYS A 60 4.48 -5.30 11.68
N CYS A 61 4.18 -6.43 11.03
CA CYS A 61 3.13 -7.37 11.47
C CYS A 61 3.53 -8.27 12.66
N GLY A 62 4.75 -8.14 13.18
CA GLY A 62 5.20 -8.89 14.35
C GLY A 62 5.55 -10.35 14.04
N LYS A 63 5.49 -11.23 15.05
CA LYS A 63 6.07 -12.59 14.99
C LYS A 63 5.30 -13.62 14.17
N SER A 64 4.21 -13.24 13.48
CA SER A 64 3.37 -14.22 12.79
C SER A 64 3.49 -14.16 11.26
N ALA A 65 4.64 -14.62 10.76
CA ALA A 65 4.89 -14.75 9.33
C ALA A 65 3.81 -15.59 8.61
N ALA A 66 3.23 -16.59 9.29
CA ALA A 66 2.16 -17.40 8.73
C ALA A 66 0.87 -16.60 8.47
N HIS A 67 0.44 -15.77 9.42
CA HIS A 67 -0.73 -14.91 9.24
C HIS A 67 -0.47 -13.83 8.19
N PHE A 68 0.75 -13.27 8.17
CA PHE A 68 1.16 -12.31 7.15
C PHE A 68 1.09 -12.93 5.76
N ASN A 69 1.74 -14.08 5.54
CA ASN A 69 1.77 -14.74 4.23
C ASN A 69 0.36 -15.16 3.78
N LYS A 70 -0.48 -15.63 4.70
CA LYS A 70 -1.88 -15.95 4.37
C LYS A 70 -2.66 -14.71 3.93
N ALA A 71 -2.55 -13.60 4.66
CA ALA A 71 -3.19 -12.34 4.30
C ALA A 71 -2.66 -11.78 2.96
N TRP A 72 -1.36 -11.90 2.73
CA TRP A 72 -0.70 -11.54 1.47
C TRP A 72 -1.28 -12.34 0.29
N ASP A 73 -1.39 -13.66 0.44
CA ASP A 73 -1.95 -14.54 -0.59
C ASP A 73 -3.45 -14.26 -0.83
N GLU A 74 -4.21 -13.90 0.20
CA GLU A 74 -5.62 -13.48 0.06
C GLU A 74 -5.73 -12.21 -0.81
N LEU A 75 -4.88 -11.20 -0.57
CA LEU A 75 -4.85 -9.98 -1.38
C LEU A 75 -4.47 -10.27 -2.84
N LYS A 76 -3.45 -11.11 -3.08
CA LYS A 76 -3.07 -11.54 -4.44
C LYS A 76 -4.22 -12.25 -5.14
N LYS A 77 -4.84 -13.23 -4.48
CA LYS A 77 -5.95 -14.01 -5.05
C LYS A 77 -7.20 -13.17 -5.30
N ALA A 78 -7.44 -12.17 -4.47
CA ALA A 78 -8.55 -11.23 -4.64
C ALA A 78 -8.28 -10.21 -5.75
N GLY A 79 -7.03 -10.07 -6.21
CA GLY A 79 -6.64 -9.13 -7.28
C GLY A 79 -6.24 -7.74 -6.78
N TYR A 80 -6.21 -7.51 -5.47
CA TYR A 80 -5.82 -6.21 -4.89
C TYR A 80 -4.31 -6.04 -4.76
N LEU A 81 -3.53 -7.12 -4.91
CA LEU A 81 -2.08 -7.08 -4.90
C LEU A 81 -1.56 -7.74 -6.18
N LYS A 82 -1.15 -6.92 -7.15
CA LYS A 82 -0.51 -7.39 -8.39
C LYS A 82 1.00 -7.51 -8.14
N GLU A 83 1.60 -8.55 -8.70
CA GLU A 83 3.02 -8.83 -8.62
C GLU A 83 3.61 -8.77 -10.03
N TYR A 84 4.65 -7.98 -10.19
CA TYR A 84 5.41 -7.84 -11.44
C TYR A 84 6.82 -8.36 -11.18
N PRO A 85 7.18 -9.53 -11.74
CA PRO A 85 8.55 -10.01 -11.63
C PRO A 85 9.49 -9.08 -12.40
N ALA A 86 10.62 -8.73 -11.81
CA ALA A 86 11.67 -7.99 -12.48
C ALA A 86 12.36 -8.87 -13.55
N ASP A 87 12.91 -8.25 -14.58
CA ASP A 87 13.58 -8.93 -15.70
C ASP A 87 14.79 -9.77 -15.27
N ASP A 88 15.39 -9.45 -14.12
CA ASP A 88 16.53 -10.19 -13.56
C ASP A 88 16.13 -11.44 -12.75
N GLY A 89 14.83 -11.63 -12.50
CA GLY A 89 14.27 -12.76 -11.76
C GLY A 89 14.57 -12.78 -10.26
N ASN A 90 15.26 -11.77 -9.73
CA ASN A 90 15.61 -11.67 -8.30
C ASN A 90 14.66 -10.75 -7.53
N ASP A 91 14.12 -9.73 -8.19
CA ASP A 91 13.23 -8.76 -7.57
C ASP A 91 11.79 -8.84 -8.10
N CYS A 92 10.86 -8.34 -7.30
CA CYS A 92 9.45 -8.24 -7.65
C CYS A 92 8.92 -6.88 -7.21
N GLU A 93 8.22 -6.21 -8.11
CA GLU A 93 7.45 -5.01 -7.82
C GLU A 93 6.00 -5.40 -7.53
N TYR A 94 5.33 -4.60 -6.70
CA TYR A 94 3.96 -4.87 -6.28
C TYR A 94 3.11 -3.62 -6.41
N ASP A 95 1.95 -3.74 -7.07
CA ASP A 95 0.92 -2.71 -7.06
C ASP A 95 -0.18 -3.08 -6.07
N LEU A 96 -0.55 -2.13 -5.22
CA LEU A 96 -1.75 -2.19 -4.40
C LEU A 96 -2.89 -1.48 -5.14
N LEU A 97 -4.00 -2.19 -5.38
CA LEU A 97 -5.14 -1.66 -6.12
C LEU A 97 -6.33 -1.38 -5.21
N ASP A 98 -6.99 -0.24 -5.42
CA ASP A 98 -8.20 0.15 -4.69
C ASP A 98 -9.48 -0.49 -5.26
N SER A 99 -9.46 -0.94 -6.52
CA SER A 99 -10.61 -1.54 -7.21
C SER A 99 -10.14 -2.60 -8.21
N LEU A 100 -11.00 -3.59 -8.47
CA LEU A 100 -10.69 -4.70 -9.38
C LEU A 100 -11.08 -4.44 -10.84
N LYS A 101 -11.42 -3.19 -11.19
CA LYS A 101 -11.83 -2.87 -12.56
C LYS A 101 -10.63 -3.09 -13.48
N GLU A 102 -10.81 -3.95 -14.49
CA GLU A 102 -9.84 -4.10 -15.57
C GLU A 102 -9.63 -2.74 -16.24
N ASP A 103 -8.36 -2.39 -16.49
CA ASP A 103 -7.99 -1.27 -17.34
C ASP A 103 -8.68 -1.48 -18.70
N ALA A 104 -9.72 -0.68 -18.97
CA ALA A 104 -10.53 -0.75 -20.18
C ALA A 104 -9.76 -0.29 -21.43
#